data_AF-A0A917P098-F1
#
_entry.id   AF-A0A917P098-F1
#
_cell.length_a   1.000
_cell.length_b   1.000
_cell.length_c   1.000
_cell.angle_alpha   90.00
_cell.angle_beta   90.00
_cell.angle_gamma   90.00
#
_symmetry.space_group_name_H-M   'P 1'
#
loop_
_entity.id
_entity.type
_entity.pdbx_description
1 polymer ?
#
loop_
_entity_poly.entity_id
_entity_poly.type
_entity_poly.pdbx_seq_one_letter_code
_entity_poly.pdbx_strand_id
1 'polypeptide(L)' 'MAWGSAGSGHAQAAYAVVRRAARELVDGRTYGALAGGLDYGELDALSAHGR' A
#
# COMPACT_ATOMS: atom_id res chain seq x y z
N MET A 1 23.04 3.39 -16.70
CA MET A 1 22.32 3.23 -15.43
C MET A 1 20.94 3.87 -15.63
N ALA A 2 19.93 3.06 -15.97
CA ALA A 2 18.61 3.60 -16.28
C ALA A 2 17.85 3.83 -14.96
N TRP A 3 17.58 5.09 -14.61
CA TRP A 3 16.51 5.40 -13.66
C TRP A 3 15.17 5.17 -14.39
N GLY A 4 14.90 3.92 -14.78
CA GLY A 4 13.65 3.53 -15.40
C GLY A 4 12.55 3.71 -14.37
N SER A 5 11.73 4.73 -14.56
CA SER A 5 10.53 5.10 -13.79
C SER A 5 10.17 4.11 -12.67
N ALA A 6 10.78 4.27 -11.49
CA ALA A 6 10.43 3.46 -10.32
C ALA A 6 8.94 3.66 -9.96
N GLY A 7 8.32 4.76 -10.39
CA GLY A 7 6.91 5.09 -10.14
C GLY A 7 5.93 4.03 -10.64
N SER A 8 6.18 3.40 -11.80
CA SER A 8 5.28 2.34 -12.30
C SER A 8 5.41 1.04 -11.50
N GLY A 9 6.60 0.71 -11.01
CA GLY A 9 6.83 -0.43 -10.13
C GLY A 9 6.12 -0.29 -8.78
N HIS A 10 6.21 0.89 -8.16
CA HIS A 10 5.50 1.19 -6.91
C HIS A 10 3.98 1.15 -7.09
N ALA A 11 3.47 1.70 -8.19
CA ALA A 11 2.04 1.67 -8.50
C ALA A 11 1.53 0.23 -8.68
N GLN A 12 2.29 -0.65 -9.35
CA GLN A 12 1.92 -2.06 -9.50
C GLN A 12 1.94 -2.81 -8.17
N ALA A 13 2.94 -2.55 -7.31
CA ALA A 13 3.00 -3.14 -5.97
C ALA A 13 1.78 -2.71 -5.13
N ALA A 14 1.45 -1.42 -5.12
CA ALA A 14 0.27 -0.91 -4.43
C ALA A 14 -1.02 -1.55 -4.98
N TYR A 15 -1.17 -1.62 -6.30
CA TYR A 15 -2.31 -2.25 -6.94
C TYR A 15 -2.45 -3.74 -6.57
N ALA A 16 -1.34 -4.49 -6.51
CA ALA A 16 -1.36 -5.89 -6.13
C ALA A 16 -1.86 -6.10 -4.68
N VAL A 17 -1.44 -5.23 -3.76
CA VAL A 17 -1.90 -5.24 -2.35
C VAL A 17 -3.40 -4.93 -2.27
N VAL A 18 -3.86 -3.86 -2.93
CA VAL A 18 -5.28 -3.48 -2.95
C VAL A 18 -6.13 -4.59 -3.56
N ARG A 19 -5.70 -5.19 -4.66
CA ARG A 19 -6.40 -6.30 -5.32
C ARG A 19 -6.49 -7.52 -4.41
N ARG A 20 -5.46 -7.82 -3.62
CA ARG A 20 -5.50 -8.91 -2.64
C ARG A 20 -6.47 -8.60 -1.51
N ALA A 21 -6.41 -7.41 -0.93
CA ALA A 21 -7.32 -6.98 0.13
C ALA A 21 -8.78 -7.03 -0.32
N ALA A 22 -9.08 -6.58 -1.55
CA ALA A 22 -10.42 -6.64 -2.12
C ALA A 22 -10.96 -8.08 -2.21
N ARG A 23 -10.11 -9.06 -2.55
CA ARG A 23 -10.51 -10.48 -2.57
C ARG A 23 -10.79 -11.01 -1.17
N GLU A 24 -9.91 -10.72 -0.21
CA GLU A 24 -10.10 -11.14 1.18
C GLU A 24 -11.37 -10.53 1.81
N LEU A 25 -11.75 -9.33 1.39
CA LEU A 25 -13.01 -8.69 1.79
C LEU A 25 -14.23 -9.39 1.20
N VAL A 26 -14.20 -9.70 -0.11
CA VAL A 26 -15.31 -10.37 -0.80
C VAL A 26 -15.49 -11.80 -0.32
N ASP A 27 -14.40 -12.56 -0.18
CA ASP A 27 -14.45 -13.99 0.10
C ASP A 27 -14.49 -14.30 1.61
N GLY A 28 -13.77 -13.50 2.43
CA GLY A 28 -13.55 -13.79 3.85
C GLY A 28 -14.13 -12.76 4.81
N ARG A 29 -14.56 -11.58 4.33
CA ARG A 29 -14.86 -10.40 5.17
C ARG A 29 -13.71 -10.05 6.14
N THR A 30 -12.46 -10.19 5.68
CA THR A 30 -11.27 -9.88 6.49
C THR A 30 -10.33 -8.90 5.78
N TYR A 31 -9.37 -8.34 6.52
CA TYR A 31 -8.38 -7.36 6.04
C TYR A 31 -6.94 -7.81 6.28
N GLY A 32 -6.67 -9.11 6.24
CA GLY A 32 -5.34 -9.67 6.55
C GLY A 32 -4.22 -9.09 5.67
N ALA A 33 -4.53 -8.78 4.42
CA ALA A 33 -3.63 -8.13 3.48
C ALA A 33 -3.17 -6.72 3.91
N LEU A 34 -3.89 -6.07 4.83
CA LEU A 34 -3.56 -4.74 5.35
C LEU A 34 -2.83 -4.79 6.69
N ALA A 35 -2.67 -5.97 7.32
CA ALA A 35 -2.10 -6.10 8.66
C ALA A 35 -0.62 -5.67 8.78
N GLY A 36 0.09 -5.52 7.65
CA GLY A 36 1.45 -4.98 7.60
C GLY A 36 1.54 -3.56 7.03
N GLY A 37 0.41 -2.86 6.89
CA GLY A 37 0.37 -1.47 6.44
C GLY A 37 0.78 -0.49 7.54
N LEU A 38 1.15 0.73 7.13
CA LEU A 38 1.36 1.83 8.07
C LEU A 38 0.04 2.18 8.75
N ASP A 39 0.09 2.38 10.06
CA ASP A 39 -1.03 2.97 10.77
C ASP A 39 -1.24 4.42 10.29
N TYR A 40 -2.48 4.88 10.35
CA TYR A 40 -2.83 6.24 9.94
C TYR A 40 -2.01 7.30 10.68
N GLY A 41 -1.77 7.13 11.98
CA GLY A 41 -0.95 8.06 12.76
C GLY A 41 0.51 8.11 12.32
N GLU A 42 1.06 6.97 11.88
CA GLU A 42 2.42 6.90 11.36
C GLU A 42 2.52 7.56 9.97
N LEU A 43 1.53 7.33 9.10
CA LEU A 43 1.43 8.00 7.80
C LEU A 43 1.28 9.52 7.93
N ASP A 44 0.46 9.98 8.87
CA ASP A 44 0.25 11.40 9.16
C ASP A 44 1.54 12.05 9.68
N ALA A 45 2.24 11.39 10.61
CA ALA A 45 3.53 11.86 11.13
C ALA A 45 4.61 11.98 10.05
N LEU A 46 4.70 11.01 9.14
CA LEU A 46 5.62 11.05 7.97
C LEU A 46 5.28 12.21 7.03
N SER A 47 3.99 12.41 6.75
CA SER A 47 3.52 13.48 5.88
C SER A 47 3.76 14.86 6.49
N ALA A 48 3.65 14.98 7.82
CA ALA A 48 3.97 16.19 8.56
C ALA A 48 5.49 16.49 8.62
N HIS A 49 6.34 15.46 8.64
CA HIS A 49 7.81 15.60 8.66
C HIS A 49 8.44 15.79 7.27
N GLY A 50 7.71 15.51 6.19
CA GLY A 50 8.17 15.69 4.81
C GLY A 50 8.08 17.14 4.29
N ARG A 51 7.80 18.10 5.17
CA ARG A 51 7.69 19.54 4.89
C ARG A 51 8.96 20.27 5.28
#